data_AF-A0A944NW86-F1
#
_entry.id   AF-A0A944NW86-F1
#
_cell.length_a   1.000
_cell.length_b   1.000
_cell.length_c   1.000
_cell.angle_alpha   90.00
_cell.angle_beta   90.00
_cell.angle_gamma   90.00
#
_symmetry.space_group_name_H-M   'P 1'
#
loop_
_entity.id
_entity.type
_entity.pdbx_description
1 polymer ?
#
loop_
_entity_poly.entity_id
_entity_poly.type
_entity_poly.pdbx_seq_one_letter_code
_entity_poly.pdbx_strand_id
1 'polypeptide(L)'
;YGIDTPQQKELLAAQYDLEAMAKHIGVDTLAFISIDGLYRAVGEEGRDIEMPQYCDACFSGEYPITLVDHEKNPAHQQLSLLDEHK
;
A
#
# COMPACT_ATOMS: atom_id res chain seq x y z
N TYR A 1 0.04 9.18 -4.90
CA TYR A 1 1.19 8.95 -3.99
C TYR A 1 2.55 8.86 -4.69
N GLY A 2 2.64 8.81 -6.03
CA GLY A 2 3.78 9.33 -6.82
C GLY A 2 5.14 8.62 -6.70
N ILE A 3 5.31 7.68 -5.78
CA ILE A 3 6.50 6.84 -5.67
C ILE A 3 6.46 5.79 -6.78
N ASP A 4 7.58 5.63 -7.49
CA ASP A 4 7.76 4.59 -8.51
C ASP A 4 8.03 3.24 -7.84
N THR A 5 6.95 2.48 -7.60
CA THR A 5 6.98 1.17 -6.93
C THR A 5 6.55 0.07 -7.92
N PRO A 6 7.21 -1.10 -7.94
CA PRO A 6 6.78 -2.25 -8.74
C PRO A 6 5.34 -2.70 -8.44
N GLN A 7 4.77 -3.54 -9.32
CA GLN A 7 3.44 -4.11 -9.08
C GLN A 7 3.49 -5.07 -7.88
N GLN A 8 2.38 -5.20 -7.14
CA GLN A 8 2.32 -6.05 -5.94
C GLN A 8 2.78 -7.50 -6.19
N LYS A 9 2.51 -8.06 -7.37
CA LYS A 9 2.94 -9.40 -7.77
C LYS A 9 4.47 -9.56 -7.88
N GLU A 10 5.19 -8.45 -8.01
CA GLU A 10 6.65 -8.38 -8.13
C GLU A 10 7.31 -8.12 -6.76
N LEU A 11 6.52 -7.78 -5.72
CA LEU A 11 7.03 -7.51 -4.39
C LEU A 11 7.23 -8.79 -3.59
N LEU A 12 8.47 -9.04 -3.13
CA LEU A 12 8.83 -10.25 -2.37
C LEU A 12 7.92 -10.46 -1.14
N ALA A 13 7.72 -9.41 -0.33
CA ALA A 13 6.90 -9.46 0.88
C ALA A 13 5.40 -9.62 0.62
N ALA A 14 4.94 -9.44 -0.62
CA ALA A 14 3.55 -9.73 -1.00
C ALA A 14 3.35 -11.20 -1.42
N GLN A 15 4.43 -11.91 -1.76
CA GLN A 15 4.39 -13.30 -2.24
C GLN A 15 4.83 -14.32 -1.19
N TYR A 16 5.62 -13.89 -0.20
CA TYR A 16 6.28 -14.77 0.76
C TYR A 16 6.11 -14.27 2.19
N ASP A 17 5.99 -15.21 3.13
CA ASP A 17 6.14 -14.93 4.55
C ASP A 17 7.62 -14.70 4.94
N LEU A 18 7.87 -14.38 6.21
CA LEU A 18 9.20 -14.03 6.70
C LEU A 18 10.23 -15.15 6.54
N GLU A 19 9.85 -16.40 6.81
CA GLU A 19 10.75 -17.55 6.71
C GLU A 19 11.09 -17.85 5.25
N ALA A 20 10.07 -17.85 4.37
CA ALA A 20 10.26 -18.04 2.95
C ALA A 20 11.09 -16.92 2.32
N MET A 21 10.91 -15.66 2.75
CA MET A 21 11.76 -14.55 2.34
C MET A 21 13.22 -14.77 2.76
N ALA A 22 13.47 -15.11 4.03
CA ALA A 22 14.82 -15.35 4.54
C ALA A 22 15.55 -16.44 3.74
N LYS A 23 14.83 -17.55 3.46
CA LYS A 23 15.34 -18.64 2.61
C LYS A 23 15.58 -18.19 1.17
N HIS A 24 14.69 -17.38 0.59
CA HIS A 24 14.80 -16.90 -0.78
C HIS A 24 16.04 -16.03 -0.99
N ILE A 25 16.37 -15.16 -0.03
CA ILE A 25 17.54 -14.28 -0.10
C ILE A 25 18.84 -14.92 0.45
N GLY A 26 18.73 -16.07 1.12
CA GLY A 26 19.89 -16.86 1.58
C GLY A 26 20.56 -16.34 2.85
N VAL A 27 19.79 -15.82 3.81
CA VAL A 27 20.31 -15.30 5.08
C VAL A 27 19.97 -16.21 6.26
N ASP A 28 20.81 -16.19 7.30
CA ASP A 28 20.55 -16.93 8.54
C ASP A 28 19.35 -16.38 9.33
N THR A 29 19.17 -15.05 9.28
CA THR A 29 18.09 -14.35 10.00
C THR A 29 17.58 -13.16 9.18
N LEU A 30 16.26 -12.93 9.23
CA LEU A 30 15.60 -11.76 8.64
C LEU A 30 14.62 -11.17 9.64
N ALA A 31 14.62 -9.85 9.78
CA ALA A 31 13.66 -9.11 10.60
C ALA A 31 13.34 -7.76 9.94
N PHE A 32 12.14 -7.26 10.20
CA PHE A 32 11.70 -5.92 9.80
C PHE A 32 11.59 -5.01 11.03
N ILE A 33 11.76 -3.71 10.83
CA ILE A 33 11.32 -2.72 11.81
C ILE A 33 9.78 -2.81 11.92
N SER A 34 9.24 -2.73 13.13
CA SER A 34 7.78 -2.61 13.29
C SER A 34 7.31 -1.26 12.76
N ILE A 35 6.05 -1.16 12.34
CA ILE A 35 5.46 0.12 11.91
C ILE A 35 5.60 1.15 13.01
N ASP A 36 5.25 0.81 14.25
CA ASP A 36 5.43 1.69 15.40
C ASP A 36 6.90 2.11 15.62
N GLY A 37 7.84 1.17 15.42
CA GLY A 37 9.28 1.45 15.47
C GLY A 37 9.74 2.42 14.38
N LEU A 38 9.15 2.35 13.18
CA LEU A 38 9.42 3.29 12.08
C LEU A 38 8.98 4.72 12.46
N TYR A 39 7.80 4.88 13.05
CA TYR A 39 7.30 6.18 13.52
C TYR A 39 8.21 6.78 14.60
N ARG A 40 8.64 5.97 15.57
CA ARG A 40 9.63 6.40 16.57
C ARG A 40 10.96 6.83 15.96
N ALA A 41 11.41 6.12 14.93
CA ALA A 41 12.68 6.42 14.28
C ALA A 41 12.66 7.77 13.53
N VAL A 42 11.49 8.26 13.11
CA VAL A 42 11.33 9.55 12.42
C VAL A 42 10.90 10.70 13.32
N GLY A 43 10.76 10.46 14.64
CA GLY A 43 10.54 11.51 15.64
C GLY A 43 9.16 11.55 16.28
N GLU A 44 8.27 10.61 15.97
CA GLU A 44 6.96 10.48 16.64
C GLU A 44 7.04 9.61 17.90
N GLU A 45 6.03 9.67 18.77
CA GLU A 45 5.93 8.73 19.91
C GLU A 45 5.54 7.31 19.47
N GLY A 46 4.78 7.20 18.38
CA GLY A 46 4.25 5.98 17.80
C GLY A 46 3.27 6.30 16.66
N ARG A 47 2.71 5.26 16.02
CA ARG A 47 1.68 5.45 14.99
C ARG A 47 0.31 5.70 15.63
N ASP A 48 -0.37 6.76 15.24
CA ASP A 48 -1.80 6.91 15.49
C ASP A 48 -2.59 5.99 14.53
N ILE A 49 -3.42 5.11 15.08
CA ILE A 49 -4.17 4.10 14.32
C ILE A 49 -5.33 4.74 13.55
N GLU A 50 -5.96 5.76 14.11
CA GLU A 50 -7.14 6.41 13.51
C GLU A 50 -6.72 7.50 12.52
N MET A 51 -5.61 8.19 12.81
CA MET A 51 -5.09 9.27 11.97
C MET A 51 -3.57 9.19 11.80
N PRO A 52 -3.07 8.27 10.97
CA PRO A 52 -1.64 8.08 10.74
C PRO A 52 -0.96 9.39 10.31
N GLN A 53 0.16 9.73 10.96
CA GLN A 53 0.88 10.98 10.72
C GLN A 53 1.61 11.00 9.36
N TYR A 54 1.92 9.82 8.81
CA TYR A 54 2.58 9.65 7.52
C TYR A 54 1.81 8.69 6.61
N CYS A 55 2.08 8.75 5.30
CA CYS A 55 1.62 7.72 4.39
C CYS A 55 2.47 6.46 4.55
N ASP A 56 1.90 5.42 5.17
CA ASP A 56 2.52 4.11 5.37
C ASP A 56 1.78 2.97 4.65
N ALA A 57 0.90 3.31 3.71
CA ALA A 57 0.04 2.36 3.01
C ALA A 57 0.79 1.26 2.25
N CYS A 58 2.06 1.48 1.88
CA CYS A 58 2.91 0.44 1.30
C CYS A 58 3.23 -0.70 2.28
N PHE A 59 3.10 -0.47 3.58
CA PHE A 59 3.32 -1.46 4.65
C PHE A 59 2.01 -1.90 5.30
N SER A 60 1.10 -0.96 5.57
CA SER A 60 -0.18 -1.21 6.26
C SER A 60 -1.32 -1.62 5.33
N GLY A 61 -1.27 -1.20 4.06
CA GLY A 61 -2.40 -1.25 3.14
C GLY A 61 -3.48 -0.19 3.41
N GLU A 62 -3.34 0.61 4.47
CA GLU A 62 -4.33 1.61 4.91
C GLU A 62 -4.13 2.92 4.14
N TYR A 63 -4.83 3.07 3.02
CA TYR A 63 -4.87 4.34 2.29
C TYR A 63 -5.92 5.27 2.92
N PRO A 64 -5.58 6.55 3.22
CA PRO A 64 -6.52 7.52 3.77
C PRO A 64 -7.55 8.03 2.73
N ILE A 65 -7.57 7.42 1.55
CA ILE A 65 -8.49 7.72 0.45
C ILE A 65 -9.01 6.41 -0.15
N THR A 66 -10.21 6.45 -0.74
CA THR A 66 -10.75 5.34 -1.51
C THR A 66 -9.92 5.09 -2.77
N LEU A 67 -9.59 3.82 -3.03
CA LEU A 67 -8.90 3.39 -4.24
C LEU A 67 -9.91 3.21 -5.39
N VAL A 68 -10.28 4.31 -6.03
CA VAL A 68 -11.33 4.34 -7.08
C VAL A 68 -11.04 3.47 -8.31
N ASP A 69 -9.78 3.11 -8.53
CA ASP A 69 -9.29 2.25 -9.60
C ASP A 69 -9.29 0.76 -9.23
N HIS A 70 -9.18 0.44 -7.94
CA HIS A 70 -9.23 -0.92 -7.40
C HIS A 70 -10.65 -1.34 -7.02
N GLU A 71 -11.43 -0.43 -6.47
CA GLU A 71 -12.83 -0.66 -6.16
C GLU A 71 -13.65 -0.53 -7.44
N LYS A 72 -13.98 -1.67 -8.06
CA LYS A 72 -14.88 -1.73 -9.21
C LYS A 72 -16.21 -1.08 -8.84
N ASN A 73 -16.39 0.20 -9.16
CA ASN A 73 -17.69 0.81 -9.20
C ASN A 73 -18.28 0.61 -10.61
N PRO A 74 -19.27 -0.29 -10.81
CA PRO A 74 -19.91 -0.47 -12.11
C PRO A 74 -20.70 0.77 -12.58
N ALA A 75 -20.78 1.84 -11.77
CA ALA A 75 -21.53 3.05 -12.05
C ALA A 75 -20.76 4.13 -12.83
N HIS A 76 -19.57 3.86 -13.38
CA HIS A 76 -19.07 4.67 -14.50
C HIS A 76 -19.79 4.27 -15.79
N GLN A 77 -21.10 4.48 -15.77
CA GLN A 77 -21.94 4.50 -16.95
C GLN A 77 -21.37 5.60 -17.85
N GLN A 78 -20.84 5.16 -18.98
CA GLN A 78 -20.36 5.96 -20.09
C GLN A 78 -21.17 7.25 -20.21
N LEU A 79 -20.55 8.39 -19.86
CA LEU A 79 -21.15 9.71 -20.09
C LEU A 79 -21.36 9.83 -21.60
N SER A 80 -22.60 9.71 -22.04
CA SER A 80 -22.99 9.87 -23.44
C SER A 80 -22.79 11.33 -23.85
N LEU A 81 -21.56 11.70 -24.15
CA LEU A 81 -21.17 13.00 -24.68
C LEU A 81 -21.56 13.18 -26.16
N LEU A 82 -22.62 12.51 -26.63
CA LEU A 82 -23.16 12.63 -27.98
C LEU A 82 -24.66 12.37 -27.97
N ASP A 83 -25.44 13.27 -27.36
CA ASP A 83 -26.82 13.51 -27.78
C ASP A 83 -26.87 14.92 -28.37
N GLU A 84 -26.42 15.04 -29.62
CA GLU A 84 -26.78 16.19 -30.45
C GLU A 84 -28.22 15.98 -30.90
N HIS A 85 -29.15 16.59 -30.18
CA HIS A 85 -30.53 16.72 -30.62
C HIS A 85 -30.58 17.46 -31.96
N LYS A 86 -31.16 16.81 -32.97
CA LYS A 86 -31.68 17.44 -34.18
C LYS A 86 -33.19 17.23 -34.25
#